data_AF-A0A5E7QBN7-F1
#
_entry.id   AF-A0A5E7QBN7-F1
#
_cell.length_a   1.000
_cell.length_b   1.000
_cell.length_c   1.000
_cell.angle_alpha   90.00
_cell.angle_beta   90.00
_cell.angle_gamma   90.00
#
_symmetry.space_group_name_H-M   'P 1'
#
loop_
_entity.id
_entity.type
_entity.pdbx_description
1 polymer ?
#
loop_
_entity_poly.entity_id
_entity_poly.type
_entity_poly.pdbx_seq_one_letter_code
_entity_poly.pdbx_strand_id
1 'polypeptide(L)'
;MFKGLRLYQAIIDRSDQLSVPFAIASNQCGFTADSLASCFGDVSRSKPNVLLDVLDRKRIDKIAAFLGCSGFRVLQMADVFSWPDYCLIQSSSVFKSSSDAQDSREAADYFDSVTKSNVSGSAEFIIDELIAATWSRDLRDAAEKTKIPFLKLRSWRVGKPKPTLKDLEAIRVLAKHLDMGTPLVMMALGVLTPNDFMNDGVTIDIESELNHALDVEIL
;
A
#
# COMPACT_ATOMS: atom_id res chain seq x y z
N MET A 1 10.68 13.90 6.91
CA MET A 1 10.92 12.46 7.12
C MET A 1 10.76 11.78 5.77
N PHE A 2 11.74 10.99 5.32
CA PHE A 2 11.61 10.22 4.09
C PHE A 2 10.60 9.09 4.35
N LYS A 3 9.64 8.88 3.44
CA LYS A 3 8.71 7.75 3.53
C LYS A 3 9.48 6.45 3.28
N GLY A 4 9.19 5.43 4.09
CA GLY A 4 9.76 4.10 3.96
C GLY A 4 11.11 3.90 4.63
N LEU A 5 11.53 4.79 5.53
CA LEU A 5 12.79 4.64 6.28
C LEU A 5 12.83 3.35 7.10
N ARG A 6 11.69 2.92 7.65
CA ARG A 6 11.59 1.62 8.33
C ARG A 6 11.90 0.47 7.38
N LEU A 7 11.39 0.51 6.16
CA LEU A 7 11.71 -0.52 5.16
C LEU A 7 13.20 -0.57 4.84
N TYR A 8 13.82 0.60 4.69
CA TYR A 8 15.25 0.71 4.45
C TYR A 8 16.07 0.10 5.60
N GLN A 9 15.74 0.49 6.82
CA GLN A 9 16.41 0.00 8.03
C GLN A 9 16.21 -1.50 8.21
N ALA A 10 15.00 -2.03 8.00
CA ALA A 10 14.73 -3.46 8.07
C ALA A 10 15.58 -4.28 7.08
N ILE A 11 15.86 -3.74 5.88
CA ILE A 11 16.75 -4.38 4.91
C ILE A 11 18.20 -4.37 5.42
N ILE A 12 18.66 -3.27 6.03
CA ILE A 12 20.00 -3.17 6.63
C ILE A 12 20.14 -4.17 7.79
N ASP A 13 19.21 -4.16 8.74
CA ASP A 13 19.23 -5.04 9.91
C ASP A 13 19.26 -6.51 9.48
N ARG A 14 18.46 -6.87 8.47
CA ARG A 14 18.43 -8.22 7.93
C ARG A 14 19.73 -8.57 7.20
N SER A 15 20.33 -7.62 6.49
CA SER A 15 21.64 -7.76 5.85
C SER A 15 22.71 -8.12 6.88
N ASP A 16 22.73 -7.39 8.01
CA ASP A 16 23.69 -7.57 9.09
C ASP A 16 23.47 -8.91 9.81
N GLN A 17 22.21 -9.26 10.11
CA GLN A 17 21.84 -10.56 10.69
C GLN A 17 22.31 -11.73 9.83
N LEU A 18 22.19 -11.62 8.50
CA LEU A 18 22.61 -12.67 7.56
C LEU A 18 24.10 -12.56 7.20
N SER A 19 24.82 -11.57 7.73
CA SER A 19 26.22 -11.29 7.38
C SER A 19 26.46 -11.17 5.87
N VAL A 20 25.47 -10.63 5.14
CA VAL A 20 25.57 -10.36 3.70
C VAL A 20 25.88 -8.88 3.47
N PRO A 21 26.75 -8.52 2.51
CA PRO A 21 26.96 -7.12 2.15
C PRO A 21 25.66 -6.46 1.68
N PHE A 22 25.44 -5.21 2.08
CA PHE A 22 24.24 -4.44 1.73
C PHE A 22 23.95 -4.38 0.22
N ALA A 23 24.99 -4.36 -0.61
CA ALA A 23 24.84 -4.42 -2.07
C ALA A 23 24.19 -5.72 -2.55
N ILE A 24 24.50 -6.85 -1.90
CA ILE A 24 23.88 -8.15 -2.20
C ILE A 24 22.44 -8.19 -1.69
N ALA A 25 22.18 -7.73 -0.46
CA ALA A 25 20.84 -7.61 0.10
C ALA A 25 19.91 -6.75 -0.78
N SER A 26 20.40 -5.58 -1.22
CA SER A 26 19.68 -4.70 -2.15
C SER A 26 19.30 -5.42 -3.45
N ASN A 27 20.24 -6.17 -4.04
CA ASN A 27 20.01 -6.92 -5.27
C ASN A 27 18.97 -8.03 -5.08
N GLN A 28 18.97 -8.71 -3.93
CA GLN A 28 17.95 -9.71 -3.58
C GLN A 28 16.57 -9.05 -3.46
N CYS A 29 16.49 -7.84 -2.89
CA CYS A 29 15.29 -7.00 -2.83
C CYS A 29 14.86 -6.42 -4.20
N GLY A 30 15.64 -6.61 -5.26
CA GLY A 30 15.32 -6.11 -6.61
C GLY A 30 15.72 -4.66 -6.88
N PHE A 31 16.66 -4.13 -6.09
CA PHE A 31 17.26 -2.82 -6.26
C PHE A 31 18.78 -2.93 -6.47
N THR A 32 19.40 -1.94 -7.11
CA THR A 32 20.83 -1.70 -6.85
C THR A 32 20.98 -0.92 -5.54
N ALA A 33 22.11 -1.07 -4.84
CA ALA A 33 22.38 -0.30 -3.62
C ALA A 33 22.15 1.21 -3.84
N ASP A 34 22.73 1.76 -4.92
CA ASP A 34 22.55 3.16 -5.31
C ASP A 34 21.08 3.53 -5.52
N SER A 35 20.30 2.67 -6.18
CA SER A 35 18.88 2.97 -6.45
C SER A 35 18.05 2.97 -5.19
N LEU A 36 18.34 2.07 -4.24
CA LEU A 36 17.65 2.01 -2.95
C LEU A 36 18.06 3.21 -2.09
N ALA A 37 19.36 3.46 -1.94
CA ALA A 37 19.90 4.59 -1.18
C ALA A 37 19.42 5.95 -1.72
N SER A 38 19.28 6.08 -3.04
CA SER A 38 18.72 7.29 -3.66
C SER A 38 17.26 7.57 -3.29
N CYS A 39 16.52 6.59 -2.76
CA CYS A 39 15.16 6.82 -2.25
C CYS A 39 15.16 7.50 -0.87
N PHE A 40 16.28 7.48 -0.16
CA PHE A 40 16.42 7.92 1.23
C PHE A 40 17.46 9.03 1.42
N GLY A 41 17.86 9.68 0.31
CA GLY A 41 18.60 10.95 0.36
C GLY A 41 20.12 10.83 0.22
N ASP A 42 20.66 9.73 -0.30
CA ASP A 42 22.11 9.66 -0.54
C ASP A 42 22.59 10.73 -1.55
N VAL A 43 23.67 11.42 -1.17
CA VAL A 43 23.98 12.84 -1.41
C VAL A 43 24.57 13.11 -2.82
N SER A 44 24.66 12.09 -3.67
CA SER A 44 25.46 12.16 -4.90
C SER A 44 24.69 12.43 -6.20
N ARG A 45 23.34 12.47 -6.19
CA ARG A 45 22.55 12.64 -7.43
C ARG A 45 21.44 13.68 -7.32
N SER A 46 21.19 14.35 -8.45
CA SER A 46 20.43 15.59 -8.56
C SER A 46 18.91 15.50 -8.35
N LYS A 47 18.33 14.30 -8.14
CA LYS A 47 16.96 14.12 -7.62
C LYS A 47 16.85 12.75 -6.91
N PRO A 48 16.40 12.68 -5.65
CA PRO A 48 16.09 11.41 -5.00
C PRO A 48 14.91 10.72 -5.70
N ASN A 49 14.96 9.39 -5.78
CA ASN A 49 13.83 8.61 -6.30
C ASN A 49 12.70 8.60 -5.25
N VAL A 50 11.44 8.61 -5.69
CA VAL A 50 10.32 8.38 -4.78
C VAL A 50 10.18 6.87 -4.59
N LEU A 51 10.27 6.36 -3.36
CA LEU A 51 10.20 4.91 -3.08
C LEU A 51 8.98 4.24 -3.73
N LEU A 52 7.80 4.84 -3.58
CA LEU A 52 6.54 4.32 -4.13
C LEU A 52 6.53 4.27 -5.67
N ASP A 53 7.39 5.06 -6.32
CA ASP A 53 7.55 5.03 -7.79
C ASP A 53 8.42 3.88 -8.27
N VAL A 54 9.18 3.27 -7.37
CA VAL A 54 10.05 2.13 -7.70
C VAL A 54 9.60 0.87 -6.99
N LEU A 55 8.74 0.94 -5.98
CA LEU A 55 8.21 -0.22 -5.28
C LEU A 55 7.05 -0.87 -6.06
N ASP A 56 7.41 -1.66 -7.08
CA ASP A 56 6.46 -2.48 -7.85
C ASP A 56 6.20 -3.84 -7.19
N ARG A 57 5.20 -4.57 -7.69
CA ARG A 57 4.80 -5.89 -7.17
C ARG A 57 5.98 -6.86 -7.04
N LYS A 58 6.82 -6.94 -8.08
CA LYS A 58 7.97 -7.84 -8.11
C LYS A 58 8.98 -7.48 -7.01
N ARG A 59 9.17 -6.19 -6.74
CA ARG A 59 10.05 -5.74 -5.65
C ARG A 59 9.44 -5.99 -4.27
N ILE A 60 8.14 -5.78 -4.10
CA ILE A 60 7.46 -6.12 -2.81
C ILE A 60 7.63 -7.61 -2.50
N ASP A 61 7.40 -8.49 -3.48
CA ASP A 61 7.54 -9.95 -3.29
C ASP A 61 8.97 -10.35 -2.94
N LYS A 62 9.96 -9.72 -3.59
CA LYS A 62 11.37 -9.94 -3.31
C LYS A 62 11.79 -9.48 -1.93
N ILE A 63 11.31 -8.30 -1.51
CA ILE A 63 11.60 -7.77 -0.18
C ILE A 63 10.94 -8.63 0.89
N ALA A 64 9.67 -9.02 0.70
CA ALA A 64 8.96 -9.93 1.59
C ALA A 64 9.73 -11.25 1.77
N ALA A 65 10.20 -11.85 0.68
CA ALA A 65 11.01 -13.06 0.71
C ALA A 65 12.38 -12.85 1.41
N PHE A 66 13.06 -11.73 1.17
CA PHE A 66 14.34 -11.42 1.82
C PHE A 66 14.21 -11.22 3.34
N LEU A 67 13.17 -10.49 3.75
CA LEU A 67 12.87 -10.20 5.15
C LEU A 67 12.20 -11.38 5.87
N GLY A 68 11.65 -12.35 5.13
CA GLY A 68 10.89 -13.46 5.69
C GLY A 68 9.56 -13.01 6.31
N CYS A 69 8.89 -12.05 5.67
CA CYS A 69 7.65 -11.46 6.16
C CYS A 69 6.59 -11.36 5.06
N SER A 70 5.39 -10.93 5.44
CA SER A 70 4.29 -10.73 4.51
C SER A 70 4.49 -9.51 3.60
N GLY A 71 3.84 -9.51 2.43
CA GLY A 71 3.76 -8.33 1.57
C GLY A 71 3.10 -7.14 2.29
N PHE A 72 2.14 -7.42 3.17
CA PHE A 72 1.51 -6.43 4.03
C PHE A 72 2.53 -5.71 4.92
N ARG A 73 3.44 -6.42 5.59
CA ARG A 73 4.50 -5.80 6.41
C ARG A 73 5.37 -4.86 5.59
N VAL A 74 5.74 -5.27 4.37
CA VAL A 74 6.53 -4.46 3.46
C VAL A 74 5.81 -3.14 3.13
N LEU A 75 4.50 -3.20 2.85
CA LEU A 75 3.68 -2.00 2.58
C LEU A 75 3.59 -1.08 3.81
N GLN A 76 3.48 -1.64 5.01
CA GLN A 76 3.48 -0.87 6.26
C GLN A 76 4.83 -0.18 6.50
N MET A 77 5.94 -0.92 6.39
CA MET A 77 7.29 -0.38 6.55
C MET A 77 7.65 0.65 5.46
N ALA A 78 7.00 0.59 4.29
CA ALA A 78 7.12 1.57 3.21
C ALA A 78 6.28 2.84 3.42
N ASP A 79 5.59 2.96 4.57
CA ASP A 79 4.65 4.05 4.89
C ASP A 79 3.58 4.25 3.78
N VAL A 80 3.07 3.14 3.23
CA VAL A 80 1.99 3.17 2.22
C VAL A 80 0.70 3.69 2.85
N PHE A 81 0.38 3.23 4.05
CA PHE A 81 -0.85 3.58 4.75
C PHE A 81 -0.59 4.59 5.88
N SER A 82 -1.53 5.51 6.05
CA SER A 82 -1.57 6.51 7.12
C SER A 82 -2.91 6.44 7.83
N TRP A 83 -3.01 6.97 9.06
CA TRP A 83 -4.26 6.91 9.82
C TRP A 83 -5.52 7.37 9.04
N PRO A 84 -5.48 8.48 8.27
CA PRO A 84 -6.60 8.91 7.43
C PRO A 84 -7.03 7.90 6.35
N ASP A 85 -6.14 6.98 5.94
CA ASP A 85 -6.47 5.92 4.97
C ASP A 85 -7.44 4.87 5.57
N TYR A 86 -7.54 4.82 6.91
CA TYR A 86 -8.46 3.97 7.67
C TYR A 86 -9.72 4.73 8.12
N CYS A 87 -9.59 6.01 8.49
CA CYS A 87 -10.62 6.80 9.17
C CYS A 87 -11.91 7.08 8.38
N LEU A 88 -11.90 7.01 7.03
CA LEU A 88 -13.12 7.28 6.23
C LEU A 88 -14.29 6.34 6.59
N ILE A 89 -13.99 5.22 7.25
CA ILE A 89 -14.97 4.22 7.67
C ILE A 89 -15.36 4.31 9.15
N GLN A 90 -14.58 4.99 10.02
CA GLN A 90 -14.98 5.19 11.43
C GLN A 90 -16.26 6.04 11.56
N SER A 91 -16.59 6.84 10.52
CA SER A 91 -17.87 7.54 10.38
C SER A 91 -19.00 6.69 9.78
N SER A 92 -18.71 5.50 9.25
CA SER A 92 -19.69 4.61 8.63
C SER A 92 -20.36 3.71 9.66
N SER A 93 -21.70 3.67 9.62
CA SER A 93 -22.52 2.84 10.53
C SER A 93 -22.27 1.33 10.41
N VAL A 94 -21.60 0.87 9.36
CA VAL A 94 -21.34 -0.55 9.07
C VAL A 94 -20.15 -1.11 9.89
N PHE A 95 -19.24 -0.25 10.35
CA PHE A 95 -17.96 -0.67 10.94
C PHE A 95 -17.69 -0.08 12.34
N LYS A 96 -18.75 0.27 13.09
CA LYS A 96 -18.60 0.71 14.48
C LYS A 96 -18.06 -0.42 15.36
N SER A 97 -16.75 -0.47 15.56
CA SER A 97 -16.12 -1.10 16.73
C SER A 97 -15.98 -0.07 17.85
N SER A 98 -16.06 -0.57 19.08
CA SER A 98 -16.12 0.14 20.37
C SER A 98 -15.20 1.35 20.56
N SER A 99 -15.67 2.34 21.33
CA SER A 99 -15.01 3.63 21.63
C SER A 99 -13.66 3.58 22.39
N ASP A 100 -13.13 2.38 22.67
CA ASP A 100 -12.00 2.17 23.59
C ASP A 100 -10.84 1.36 22.95
N ALA A 101 -10.78 1.23 21.63
CA ALA A 101 -9.73 0.45 20.96
C ALA A 101 -8.45 1.28 20.69
N GLN A 102 -7.28 0.65 20.84
CA GLN A 102 -6.00 1.20 20.38
C GLN A 102 -5.97 1.19 18.84
N ASP A 103 -5.45 2.26 18.23
CA ASP A 103 -5.37 2.47 16.77
C ASP A 103 -4.88 1.23 15.98
N SER A 104 -3.94 0.45 16.52
CA SER A 104 -3.40 -0.77 15.89
C SER A 104 -4.43 -1.89 15.77
N ARG A 105 -5.26 -2.10 16.80
CA ARG A 105 -6.31 -3.13 16.78
C ARG A 105 -7.43 -2.75 15.84
N GLU A 106 -7.82 -1.48 15.82
CA GLU A 106 -8.82 -0.99 14.85
C GLU A 106 -8.34 -1.15 13.40
N ALA A 107 -7.06 -0.84 13.14
CA ALA A 107 -6.48 -1.06 11.83
C ALA A 107 -6.47 -2.56 11.47
N ALA A 108 -6.13 -3.44 12.42
CA ALA A 108 -6.13 -4.88 12.20
C ALA A 108 -7.53 -5.44 11.87
N ASP A 109 -8.54 -5.08 12.66
CA ASP A 109 -9.94 -5.48 12.44
C ASP A 109 -10.45 -4.99 11.07
N TYR A 110 -10.05 -3.78 10.67
CA TYR A 110 -10.38 -3.24 9.36
C TYR A 110 -9.74 -4.05 8.23
N PHE A 111 -8.45 -4.34 8.29
CA PHE A 111 -7.79 -5.13 7.25
C PHE A 111 -8.33 -6.58 7.20
N ASP A 112 -8.70 -7.16 8.34
CA ASP A 112 -9.40 -8.45 8.37
C ASP A 112 -10.74 -8.39 7.63
N SER A 113 -11.50 -7.31 7.82
CA SER A 113 -12.74 -7.06 7.06
C SER A 113 -12.48 -6.86 5.56
N VAL A 114 -11.44 -6.11 5.19
CA VAL A 114 -11.06 -5.88 3.78
C VAL A 114 -10.65 -7.18 3.10
N THR A 115 -9.85 -8.02 3.75
CA THR A 115 -9.42 -9.31 3.18
C THR A 115 -10.60 -10.27 2.99
N LYS A 116 -11.60 -10.23 3.88
CA LYS A 116 -12.84 -11.03 3.79
C LYS A 116 -13.88 -10.49 2.81
N SER A 117 -13.81 -9.21 2.42
CA SER A 117 -14.79 -8.57 1.55
C SER A 117 -14.85 -9.11 0.12
N ASN A 118 -13.87 -9.93 -0.30
CA ASN A 118 -13.76 -10.54 -1.63
C ASN A 118 -13.90 -9.53 -2.79
N VAL A 119 -13.49 -8.28 -2.58
CA VAL A 119 -13.55 -7.22 -3.61
C VAL A 119 -12.37 -7.27 -4.59
N SER A 120 -11.41 -8.19 -4.41
CA SER A 120 -10.20 -8.23 -5.22
C SER A 120 -10.52 -8.46 -6.70
N GLY A 121 -10.00 -7.59 -7.57
CA GLY A 121 -10.26 -7.66 -9.01
C GLY A 121 -11.54 -6.98 -9.46
N SER A 122 -12.32 -6.37 -8.56
CA SER A 122 -13.55 -5.63 -8.86
C SER A 122 -13.31 -4.19 -9.31
N ALA A 123 -12.28 -3.97 -10.15
CA ALA A 123 -11.89 -2.64 -10.60
C ALA A 123 -13.00 -1.94 -11.41
N GLU A 124 -13.74 -2.69 -12.23
CA GLU A 124 -14.88 -2.14 -12.98
C GLU A 124 -15.95 -1.59 -12.03
N PHE A 125 -16.33 -2.39 -11.03
CA PHE A 125 -17.32 -2.01 -10.02
C PHE A 125 -16.91 -0.75 -9.25
N ILE A 126 -15.70 -0.69 -8.70
CA ILE A 126 -15.25 0.49 -7.93
C ILE A 126 -15.18 1.76 -8.78
N ILE A 127 -14.85 1.64 -10.06
CA ILE A 127 -14.82 2.81 -10.96
C ILE A 127 -16.24 3.24 -11.38
N ASP A 128 -17.18 2.31 -11.48
CA ASP A 128 -18.58 2.63 -11.75
C ASP A 128 -19.28 3.24 -10.52
N GLU A 129 -18.95 2.77 -9.31
CA GLU A 129 -19.37 3.39 -8.06
C GLU A 129 -18.88 4.84 -7.95
N LEU A 130 -17.72 5.18 -8.52
CA LEU A 130 -17.26 6.56 -8.54
C LEU A 130 -18.23 7.46 -9.32
N ILE A 131 -18.74 6.98 -10.47
CA ILE A 131 -19.68 7.74 -11.30
C ILE A 131 -20.95 8.05 -10.49
N ALA A 132 -21.45 7.06 -9.75
CA ALA A 132 -22.60 7.22 -8.87
C ALA A 132 -22.30 8.19 -7.71
N ALA A 133 -21.18 7.98 -7.01
CA ALA A 133 -20.79 8.78 -5.85
C ALA A 133 -20.54 10.26 -6.18
N THR A 134 -20.07 10.56 -7.40
CA THR A 134 -19.88 11.95 -7.86
C THR A 134 -21.10 12.54 -8.55
N TRP A 135 -22.24 11.82 -8.60
CA TRP A 135 -23.45 12.25 -9.30
C TRP A 135 -23.17 12.62 -10.76
N SER A 136 -22.34 11.81 -11.41
CA SER A 136 -21.84 12.06 -12.76
C SER A 136 -22.63 11.28 -13.80
N ARG A 137 -22.71 11.83 -15.01
CA ARG A 137 -23.41 11.14 -16.13
C ARG A 137 -22.59 9.99 -16.70
N ASP A 138 -21.28 10.14 -16.69
CA ASP A 138 -20.33 9.18 -17.22
C ASP A 138 -18.97 9.30 -16.52
N LEU A 139 -18.03 8.47 -16.93
CA LEU A 139 -16.67 8.43 -16.37
C LEU A 139 -15.86 9.71 -16.65
N ARG A 140 -16.19 10.47 -17.71
CA ARG A 140 -15.48 11.71 -18.04
C ARG A 140 -15.90 12.84 -17.10
N ASP A 141 -17.19 12.96 -16.85
CA ASP A 141 -17.74 13.89 -15.85
C ASP A 141 -17.18 13.57 -14.45
N ALA A 142 -17.13 12.29 -14.06
CA ALA A 142 -16.52 11.87 -12.80
C ALA A 142 -15.01 12.22 -12.71
N ALA A 143 -14.27 12.05 -13.82
CA ALA A 143 -12.86 12.42 -13.91
C ALA A 143 -12.63 13.92 -13.67
N GLU A 144 -13.49 14.78 -14.22
CA GLU A 144 -13.41 16.23 -14.06
C GLU A 144 -13.66 16.65 -12.59
N LYS A 145 -14.68 16.07 -11.94
CA LYS A 145 -15.02 16.37 -10.55
C LYS A 145 -13.96 15.92 -9.55
N THR A 146 -13.36 14.75 -9.79
CA THR A 146 -12.30 14.19 -8.93
C THR A 146 -10.91 14.71 -9.27
N LYS A 147 -10.75 15.36 -10.42
CA LYS A 147 -9.44 15.77 -10.99
C LYS A 147 -8.49 14.60 -11.25
N ILE A 148 -8.99 13.36 -11.30
CA ILE A 148 -8.21 12.19 -11.72
C ILE A 148 -8.29 12.13 -13.26
N PRO A 149 -7.16 11.96 -14.00
CA PRO A 149 -7.19 11.92 -15.45
C PRO A 149 -8.16 10.86 -16.00
N PHE A 150 -9.04 11.24 -16.94
CA PHE A 150 -10.01 10.31 -17.56
C PHE A 150 -9.35 9.04 -18.12
N LEU A 151 -8.22 9.18 -18.83
CA LEU A 151 -7.51 8.03 -19.39
C LEU A 151 -7.00 7.07 -18.31
N LYS A 152 -6.64 7.60 -17.12
CA LYS A 152 -6.21 6.81 -15.97
C LYS A 152 -7.38 6.01 -15.40
N LEU A 153 -8.51 6.66 -15.09
CA LEU A 153 -9.72 5.97 -14.62
C LEU A 153 -10.22 4.93 -15.63
N ARG A 154 -10.22 5.27 -16.93
CA ARG A 154 -10.59 4.33 -18.00
C ARG A 154 -9.68 3.11 -18.02
N SER A 155 -8.37 3.30 -17.88
CA SER A 155 -7.42 2.18 -17.85
C SER A 155 -7.62 1.26 -16.64
N TRP A 156 -7.90 1.84 -15.46
CA TRP A 156 -8.17 1.09 -14.25
C TRP A 156 -9.46 0.29 -14.36
N ARG A 157 -10.52 0.89 -14.91
CA ARG A 157 -11.80 0.20 -15.14
C ARG A 157 -11.64 -1.07 -15.97
N VAL A 158 -10.78 -1.04 -17.00
CA VAL A 158 -10.51 -2.21 -17.87
C VAL A 158 -9.32 -3.07 -17.39
N GLY A 159 -8.71 -2.71 -16.26
CA GLY A 159 -7.54 -3.39 -15.68
C GLY A 159 -6.24 -3.30 -16.50
N LYS A 160 -6.12 -2.35 -17.43
CA LYS A 160 -4.97 -2.24 -18.35
C LYS A 160 -4.53 -0.78 -18.62
N PRO A 161 -3.37 -0.34 -18.11
CA PRO A 161 -2.54 -1.02 -17.10
C PRO A 161 -3.24 -1.10 -15.74
N LYS A 162 -2.84 -2.07 -14.91
CA LYS A 162 -3.22 -2.08 -13.50
C LYS A 162 -2.55 -0.91 -12.78
N PRO A 163 -3.24 -0.24 -11.86
CA PRO A 163 -2.64 0.78 -11.00
C PRO A 163 -1.48 0.21 -10.19
N THR A 164 -0.58 1.11 -9.76
CA THR A 164 0.59 0.78 -8.93
C THR A 164 0.69 1.72 -7.73
N LEU A 165 1.68 1.56 -6.86
CA LEU A 165 1.89 2.48 -5.74
C LEU A 165 2.19 3.94 -6.17
N LYS A 166 2.63 4.16 -7.42
CA LYS A 166 2.70 5.50 -8.05
C LYS A 166 1.37 6.24 -8.05
N ASP A 167 0.29 5.48 -8.12
CA ASP A 167 -1.05 6.00 -8.26
C ASP A 167 -1.73 6.26 -6.90
N LEU A 168 -1.03 6.02 -5.79
CA LEU A 168 -1.59 6.06 -4.44
C LEU A 168 -2.35 7.35 -4.13
N GLU A 169 -1.83 8.51 -4.53
CA GLU A 169 -2.54 9.80 -4.32
C GLU A 169 -3.86 9.87 -5.09
N ALA A 170 -3.90 9.38 -6.33
CA ALA A 170 -5.14 9.31 -7.09
C ALA A 170 -6.11 8.25 -6.51
N ILE A 171 -5.58 7.16 -5.96
CA ILE A 171 -6.38 6.13 -5.26
C ILE A 171 -6.98 6.69 -3.98
N ARG A 172 -6.26 7.52 -3.22
CA ARG A 172 -6.79 8.23 -2.03
C ARG A 172 -7.92 9.18 -2.39
N VAL A 173 -7.78 9.92 -3.49
CA VAL A 173 -8.85 10.79 -4.00
C VAL A 173 -10.09 9.97 -4.37
N LEU A 174 -9.90 8.84 -5.06
CA LEU A 174 -10.97 7.90 -5.38
C LEU A 174 -11.68 7.39 -4.11
N ALA A 175 -10.91 6.90 -3.14
CA ALA A 175 -11.42 6.40 -1.86
C ALA A 175 -12.22 7.45 -1.09
N LYS A 176 -11.72 8.69 -1.05
CA LYS A 176 -12.42 9.83 -0.43
C LYS A 176 -13.76 10.13 -1.09
N HIS A 177 -13.86 10.07 -2.42
CA HIS A 177 -15.13 10.32 -3.11
C HIS A 177 -16.13 9.17 -2.94
N LEU A 178 -15.64 7.95 -2.75
CA LEU A 178 -16.46 6.77 -2.49
C LEU A 178 -16.89 6.63 -1.03
N ASP A 179 -16.35 7.46 -0.12
CA ASP A 179 -16.50 7.30 1.33
C ASP A 179 -16.06 5.89 1.80
N MET A 180 -14.95 5.40 1.22
CA MET A 180 -14.34 4.10 1.51
C MET A 180 -12.91 4.28 1.98
N GLY A 181 -12.40 3.32 2.77
CA GLY A 181 -10.99 3.31 3.17
C GLY A 181 -10.07 2.96 1.99
N THR A 182 -8.89 3.60 1.94
CA THR A 182 -7.92 3.42 0.84
C THR A 182 -7.54 1.94 0.62
N PRO A 183 -7.34 1.09 1.65
CA PRO A 183 -7.03 -0.32 1.45
C PRO A 183 -8.08 -1.12 0.68
N LEU A 184 -9.37 -0.86 0.90
CA LEU A 184 -10.46 -1.53 0.18
C LEU A 184 -10.39 -1.20 -1.32
N VAL A 185 -10.21 0.07 -1.64
CA VAL A 185 -10.07 0.55 -3.03
C VAL A 185 -8.81 -0.02 -3.67
N MET A 186 -7.68 -0.05 -2.94
CA MET A 186 -6.44 -0.70 -3.42
C MET A 186 -6.63 -2.20 -3.69
N MET A 187 -7.39 -2.90 -2.85
CA MET A 187 -7.70 -4.32 -3.03
C MET A 187 -8.53 -4.54 -4.30
N ALA A 188 -9.57 -3.73 -4.50
CA ALA A 188 -10.44 -3.82 -5.66
C ALA A 188 -9.71 -3.49 -6.97
N LEU A 189 -8.85 -2.49 -6.94
CA LEU A 189 -7.99 -2.12 -8.06
C LEU A 189 -6.83 -3.11 -8.30
N GLY A 190 -6.59 -4.05 -7.37
CA GLY A 190 -5.54 -5.06 -7.46
C GLY A 190 -4.13 -4.54 -7.20
N VAL A 191 -3.99 -3.39 -6.53
CA VAL A 191 -2.71 -2.87 -6.02
C VAL A 191 -2.32 -3.62 -4.75
N LEU A 192 -3.31 -3.84 -3.88
CA LEU A 192 -3.25 -4.75 -2.75
C LEU A 192 -3.90 -6.08 -3.17
N THR A 193 -3.33 -7.19 -2.74
CA THR A 193 -3.81 -8.54 -3.11
C THR A 193 -4.00 -9.40 -1.86
N PRO A 194 -4.85 -10.44 -1.91
CA PRO A 194 -5.00 -11.37 -0.80
C PRO A 194 -3.67 -12.02 -0.37
N ASN A 195 -2.76 -12.23 -1.32
CA ASN A 195 -1.44 -12.81 -1.05
C ASN A 195 -0.55 -11.90 -0.20
N ASP A 196 -0.82 -10.59 -0.15
CA ASP A 196 -0.09 -9.69 0.75
C ASP A 196 -0.37 -10.02 2.22
N PHE A 197 -1.49 -10.69 2.51
CA PHE A 197 -1.92 -11.11 3.84
C PHE A 197 -1.57 -12.59 4.13
N MET A 198 -0.66 -13.15 3.37
CA MET A 198 -0.16 -14.51 3.55
C MET A 198 1.36 -14.49 3.78
N ASN A 199 1.84 -15.42 4.59
CA ASN A 199 3.26 -15.75 4.71
C ASN A 199 3.39 -17.28 4.62
N ASP A 200 4.23 -17.77 3.70
CA ASP A 200 4.39 -19.21 3.42
C ASP A 200 3.06 -19.97 3.21
N GLY A 201 2.07 -19.31 2.60
CA GLY A 201 0.75 -19.88 2.32
C GLY A 201 -0.21 -19.91 3.52
N VAL A 202 0.19 -19.37 4.67
CA VAL A 202 -0.64 -19.24 5.88
C VAL A 202 -1.09 -17.79 6.02
N THR A 203 -2.36 -17.57 6.38
CA THR A 203 -2.88 -16.24 6.71
C THR A 203 -2.14 -15.67 7.91
N ILE A 204 -1.71 -14.43 7.80
CA ILE A 204 -0.95 -13.74 8.86
C ILE A 204 -1.87 -13.20 9.95
N ASP A 205 -1.32 -13.05 11.16
CA ASP A 205 -1.91 -12.21 12.19
C ASP A 205 -1.61 -10.73 11.86
N ILE A 206 -2.64 -9.98 11.51
CA ILE A 206 -2.50 -8.59 11.03
C ILE A 206 -2.04 -7.66 12.17
N GLU A 207 -2.52 -7.83 13.39
CA GLU A 207 -2.09 -7.02 14.54
C GLU A 207 -0.62 -7.28 14.84
N SER A 208 -0.20 -8.55 14.82
CA SER A 208 1.22 -8.91 14.96
C SER A 208 2.10 -8.29 13.87
N GLU A 209 1.65 -8.31 12.62
CA GLU A 209 2.40 -7.74 11.48
C GLU A 209 2.50 -6.21 11.55
N LEU A 210 1.45 -5.54 12.02
CA LEU A 210 1.47 -4.10 12.30
C LEU A 210 2.49 -3.76 13.40
N ASN A 211 2.50 -4.50 14.50
CA ASN A 211 3.45 -4.28 15.60
C ASN A 211 4.90 -4.53 15.15
N HIS A 212 5.16 -5.65 14.45
CA HIS A 212 6.49 -5.94 13.92
C HIS A 212 7.00 -4.89 12.91
N ALA A 213 6.10 -4.24 12.15
CA ALA A 213 6.49 -3.15 11.27
C ALA A 213 6.89 -1.88 12.05
N LEU A 214 6.30 -1.66 13.23
CA LEU A 214 6.60 -0.53 14.11
C LEU A 214 7.85 -0.75 14.97
N ASP A 215 8.16 -2.01 15.30
CA ASP A 215 9.32 -2.41 16.11
C ASP A 215 10.68 -2.18 15.42
N VAL A 216 10.68 -1.84 14.12
CA VAL A 216 11.92 -1.50 13.41
C VAL A 216 12.43 -0.15 13.91
N GLU A 217 13.52 -0.18 14.67
CA GLU A 217 14.20 1.01 15.21
C GLU A 217 14.87 1.80 14.09
N ILE A 218 14.39 3.02 13.83
CA ILE A 218 15.03 3.93 12.86
C ILE A 218 16.17 4.67 13.59
N LEU A 219 17.41 4.43 13.16
CA LEU A 219 18.61 5.12 13.65
C LEU A 219 18.89 6.43 12.91
#